data_AF-A0A7W0ZIY4-F1
#
_entry.id   AF-A0A7W0ZIY4-F1
#
_cell.length_a   1.000
_cell.length_b   1.000
_cell.length_c   1.000
_cell.angle_alpha   90.00
_cell.angle_beta   90.00
_cell.angle_gamma   90.00
#
_symmetry.space_group_name_H-M   'P 1'
#
loop_
_entity.id
_entity.type
_entity.pdbx_description
1 polymer ?
#
loop_
_entity_poly.entity_id
_entity_poly.type
_entity_poly.pdbx_seq_one_letter_code
_entity_poly.pdbx_strand_id
1 'polypeptide(L)' 'MTAKEKLRMVIEDLSESEAAEALELIPRSSQPDALDELLDSAPADDEPTTPEEDEGAREARAQIARHELFSAGEIKRGIA' A
#
# COMPACT_ATOMS: atom_id res chain seq x y z
N MET A 1 23.57 17.15 -10.36
CA MET A 1 23.57 15.94 -9.53
C MET A 1 22.23 15.25 -9.66
N THR A 2 22.23 13.99 -10.09
CA THR A 2 21.03 13.18 -10.30
C THR A 2 20.52 12.56 -8.99
N ALA A 3 19.29 12.05 -8.99
CA ALA A 3 18.75 11.31 -7.84
C ALA A 3 19.59 10.05 -7.53
N LYS A 4 20.10 9.37 -8.56
CA LYS A 4 20.99 8.20 -8.42
C LYS A 4 22.33 8.55 -7.81
N GLU A 5 22.91 9.70 -8.18
CA GLU A 5 24.16 10.20 -7.60
C GLU A 5 23.99 10.56 -6.12
N LYS A 6 22.90 11.24 -5.75
CA LYS A 6 22.58 11.53 -4.35
C LYS A 6 22.40 10.26 -3.52
N LEU A 7 21.67 9.29 -4.05
CA LEU A 7 21.46 8.01 -3.37
C LEU A 7 22.77 7.25 -3.16
N ARG A 8 23.66 7.24 -4.17
CA ARG A 8 24.97 6.59 -4.05
C ARG A 8 25.81 7.19 -2.94
N MET A 9 25.88 8.52 -2.86
CA MET A 9 26.62 9.20 -1.80
C MET A 9 26.09 8.83 -0.42
N VAL A 10 24.76 8.77 -0.25
CA VAL A 10 24.16 8.36 1.03
C VAL A 10 24.50 6.91 1.37
N ILE A 11 24.46 5.99 0.40
CA ILE A 11 24.77 4.57 0.62
C ILE A 11 26.24 4.37 1.00
N GLU A 12 27.16 5.11 0.39
CA GLU A 12 28.60 5.02 0.68
C GLU A 12 28.96 5.45 2.11
N ASP A 13 28.12 6.28 2.74
CA ASP A 13 28.30 6.75 4.12
C ASP A 13 27.67 5.82 5.18
N LEU A 14 26.88 4.82 4.77
CA LEU A 14 26.23 3.87 5.69
C LEU A 14 27.22 2.81 6.20
N SER A 15 27.05 2.38 7.45
CA SER A 15 27.65 1.13 7.90
C SER A 15 26.99 -0.09 7.24
N GLU A 16 27.66 -1.24 7.25
CA GLU A 16 27.11 -2.49 6.69
C GLU A 16 25.77 -2.90 7.34
N SER A 17 25.58 -2.61 8.63
CA SER A 17 24.31 -2.88 9.33
C SER A 17 23.19 -1.98 8.81
N GLU A 18 23.45 -0.68 8.68
CA GLU A 18 22.47 0.29 8.16
C GLU A 18 22.19 0.03 6.67
N ALA A 19 23.19 -0.39 5.90
CA ALA A 19 23.03 -0.79 4.52
C ALA A 19 22.14 -2.03 4.39
N ALA A 20 22.30 -3.03 5.27
CA ALA A 20 21.45 -4.21 5.30
C ALA A 20 19.99 -3.87 5.62
N GLU A 21 19.75 -3.02 6.63
CA GLU A 21 18.40 -2.53 6.96
C GLU A 21 17.79 -1.70 5.82
N ALA A 22 18.57 -0.81 5.20
CA ALA A 22 18.13 -0.01 4.07
C ALA A 22 17.79 -0.88 2.83
N LEU A 23 18.50 -1.99 2.63
CA LEU A 23 18.21 -2.94 1.55
C LEU A 23 16.86 -3.66 1.73
N GLU A 24 16.37 -3.84 2.95
CA GLU A 24 15.02 -4.40 3.21
C GLU A 24 13.91 -3.41 2.83
N LEU A 25 14.18 -2.11 2.92
CA LEU A 25 13.22 -1.04 2.63
C LEU A 25 13.10 -0.70 1.15
N ILE A 26 14.05 -1.14 0.32
CA ILE A 26 13.99 -0.94 -1.13
C ILE A 26 13.17 -2.10 -1.71
N PRO A 27 11.88 -1.90 -2.04
CA PRO A 27 11.13 -2.94 -2.74
C PRO A 27 11.89 -3.25 -4.01
N ARG A 28 12.30 -4.51 -4.18
CA ARG A 28 12.92 -4.95 -5.44
C ARG A 28 11.82 -4.95 -6.50
N SER A 29 11.63 -3.80 -7.14
CA SER A 29 10.73 -3.60 -8.29
C SER A 29 11.16 -4.37 -9.54
N SER A 30 11.95 -5.43 -9.40
CA SER A 30 12.60 -6.15 -10.51
C SER A 30 11.97 -7.50 -10.80
N GLN A 31 10.97 -7.91 -10.03
CA GLN A 31 10.01 -8.88 -10.54
C GLN A 31 8.64 -8.24 -10.38
N PRO A 32 7.92 -8.00 -11.49
CA PRO A 32 6.49 -7.81 -11.42
C PRO A 32 5.96 -8.96 -10.56
N ASP A 33 5.27 -8.63 -9.46
CA ASP A 33 4.56 -9.66 -8.74
C ASP A 33 3.59 -10.27 -9.74
N ALA A 34 3.59 -11.60 -9.87
CA ALA A 34 2.67 -12.28 -10.78
C ALA A 34 1.21 -11.90 -10.46
N LEU A 35 0.93 -11.53 -9.21
CA LEU A 35 -0.34 -10.96 -8.80
C LEU A 35 -0.56 -9.55 -9.36
N ASP A 36 0.44 -8.67 -9.32
CA ASP A 36 0.33 -7.30 -9.85
C ASP A 36 0.08 -7.31 -11.35
N GLU A 37 0.82 -8.12 -12.13
CA GLU A 37 0.57 -8.25 -13.58
C GLU A 37 -0.81 -8.83 -13.89
N LEU A 38 -1.28 -9.78 -13.09
CA LEU A 38 -2.61 -10.37 -13.23
C LEU A 38 -3.70 -9.32 -12.98
N LEU A 39 -3.55 -8.50 -11.94
CA LEU A 39 -4.51 -7.45 -11.59
C LEU A 39 -4.49 -6.31 -12.61
N ASP A 40 -3.31 -5.89 -13.06
CA ASP A 40 -3.17 -4.84 -14.09
C ASP A 40 -3.75 -5.24 -15.45
N SER A 41 -3.72 -6.55 -15.77
CA SER A 41 -4.28 -7.08 -17.02
C SER A 41 -5.73 -7.54 -16.90
N ALA A 42 -6.31 -7.53 -15.69
CA ALA A 42 -7.69 -7.92 -15.47
C ALA A 42 -8.64 -6.93 -16.18
N PRO A 43 -9.72 -7.42 -16.81
CA PRO A 43 -10.77 -6.52 -17.31
C PRO A 43 -11.37 -5.73 -16.14
N ALA A 44 -11.83 -4.50 -16.43
CA ALA A 44 -12.60 -3.74 -15.45
C ALA A 44 -13.88 -4.50 -15.09
N ASP A 45 -14.17 -4.58 -13.79
CA ASP A 45 -15.44 -5.10 -13.30
C ASP A 45 -16.50 -3.99 -13.42
N ASP A 46 -17.30 -4.06 -14.48
CA ASP A 46 -18.38 -3.12 -14.81
C ASP A 46 -19.77 -3.74 -14.65
N GLU A 47 -19.87 -4.84 -13.91
CA GLU A 47 -21.15 -5.46 -13.62
C GLU A 47 -22.05 -4.52 -12.79
N PRO A 48 -23.37 -4.50 -13.05
CA PRO A 48 -24.29 -3.72 -12.23
C PRO A 48 -24.26 -4.19 -10.77
N THR A 49 -24.22 -3.25 -9.83
CA THR A 49 -24.31 -3.60 -8.41
C THR A 49 -25.66 -4.24 -8.10
N THR A 50 -25.62 -5.22 -7.19
CA THR A 50 -26.81 -5.86 -6.65
C THR A 50 -27.41 -5.04 -5.51
N PRO A 51 -28.71 -5.23 -5.19
CA PRO A 51 -29.34 -4.54 -4.07
C PRO A 51 -28.66 -4.81 -2.71
N GLU A 52 -28.08 -5.99 -2.53
CA GLU A 52 -27.37 -6.37 -1.30
C GLU A 52 -26.04 -5.60 -1.18
N GLU A 53 -25.31 -5.45 -2.27
CA GLU A 53 -24.07 -4.65 -2.31
C GLU A 53 -24.36 -3.17 -2.06
N ASP A 54 -25.43 -2.63 -2.65
CA ASP A 54 -25.87 -1.25 -2.40
C ASP A 54 -26.26 -1.02 -0.93
N GLU A 55 -26.90 -2.01 -0.30
CA GLU A 55 -27.24 -1.97 1.13
C GLU A 55 -25.97 -1.97 1.99
N GLY A 56 -25.06 -2.90 1.75
CA GLY A 56 -23.79 -2.97 2.47
C GLY A 56 -22.96 -1.69 2.33
N ALA A 57 -22.93 -1.12 1.12
CA ALA A 57 -22.25 0.16 0.89
C ALA A 57 -22.93 1.32 1.62
N ARG A 58 -24.25 1.27 1.83
CA ARG A 58 -24.98 2.28 2.62
C ARG A 58 -24.70 2.12 4.11
N GLU A 59 -24.69 0.89 4.60
CA GLU A 59 -24.35 0.57 5.99
C GLU A 59 -22.93 1.03 6.33
N ALA A 60 -21.94 0.69 5.50
CA ALA A 60 -20.56 1.09 5.69
C ALA A 60 -20.42 2.62 5.76
N ARG A 61 -21.09 3.36 4.87
CA ARG A 61 -21.11 4.83 4.92
C ARG A 61 -21.74 5.37 6.21
N ALA A 62 -22.78 4.72 6.72
CA ALA A 62 -23.39 5.08 8.00
C ALA A 62 -22.44 4.81 9.18
N GLN A 63 -21.70 3.70 9.18
CA GLN A 63 -20.68 3.41 10.19
C GLN A 63 -19.55 4.45 10.18
N ILE A 64 -19.10 4.90 8.99
CA ILE A 64 -18.14 6.00 8.86
C ILE A 64 -18.69 7.26 9.52
N ALA A 65 -19.94 7.62 9.22
CA ALA A 65 -20.58 8.81 9.80
C ALA A 65 -20.75 8.74 11.32
N ARG A 66 -20.84 7.53 11.88
CA ARG A 66 -20.89 7.27 13.32
C ARG A 66 -19.51 7.15 13.97
N HIS A 67 -18.41 7.31 13.22
CA HIS A 67 -17.04 7.09 13.68
C HIS A 67 -16.79 5.68 14.24
N GLU A 68 -17.46 4.67 13.67
CA GLU A 68 -17.35 3.26 14.10
C GLU A 68 -16.26 2.49 13.35
N LEU A 69 -15.43 3.17 12.55
CA LEU A 69 -14.39 2.56 11.72
C LEU A 69 -13.03 3.14 12.06
N PHE A 70 -12.03 2.26 12.06
CA PHE A 70 -10.63 2.63 12.23
C PHE A 70 -9.86 2.39 10.95
N SER A 71 -9.05 3.37 10.56
CA SER A 71 -8.09 3.21 9.48
C SER A 71 -7.00 2.20 9.85
N ALA A 72 -6.42 1.56 8.83
CA ALA A 72 -5.26 0.68 9.03
C ALA A 72 -4.09 1.40 9.72
N GLY A 73 -3.93 2.70 9.49
CA GLY A 73 -2.93 3.52 10.17
C GLY A 73 -3.21 3.69 11.66
N GLU A 74 -4.48 3.83 12.06
CA GLU A 74 -4.88 3.84 13.47
C GLU A 74 -4.60 2.49 14.11
N ILE A 75 -5.02 1.39 13.46
CA ILE A 75 -4.76 0.02 13.95
C ILE A 75 -3.26 -0.20 14.20
N LYS A 76 -2.41 0.20 13.24
CA LYS A 76 -0.94 0.09 13.36
C LYS A 76 -0.34 0.95 14.47
N ARG A 77 -0.96 2.09 14.80
CA ARG A 77 -0.55 2.94 15.92
C ARG A 77 -1.06 2.41 17.27
N GLY A 78 -1.76 1.27 17.28
CA GLY A 78 -2.28 0.63 18.49
C GLY A 78 -3.38 1.47 19.11
N ILE A 79 -4.47 1.64 18.37
CA ILE A 79 -5.59 2.57 18.64
C ILE A 79 -5.79 2.86 20.13
N ALA A 80 -5.65 4.16 20.42
CA ALA A 80 -5.59 4.85 21.72
C ALA A 80 -6.78 4.62 22.66
#